data_AF-A0A972QG25-F1
#
_entry.id   AF-A0A972QG25-F1
#
_cell.length_a   1.000
_cell.length_b   1.000
_cell.length_c   1.000
_cell.angle_alpha   90.00
_cell.angle_beta   90.00
_cell.angle_gamma   90.00
#
_symmetry.space_group_name_H-M   'P 1'
#
loop_
_entity.id
_entity.type
_entity.pdbx_description
1 polymer ?
#
loop_
_entity_poly.entity_id
_entity_poly.type
_entity_poly.pdbx_seq_one_letter_code
_entity_poly.pdbx_strand_id
1 'polypeptide(L)'
;MTNTKKVKELMVKITDYPHIPYWMSIRDAIAMMHSVYDKESGLGENRMVLVFDESYQLMGVLRLRNLLIGIEPKFLRKDEKSPYQGLKHADYAGLSALVEGTFTSKCKEEAAKPVSEVLTPIIATVDANDSVSKAAFIMLQADINLVPVMDGDKVAGVLRMSDVFNELTKIVIE
;
A
#
# COMPACT_ATOMS: atom_id res chain seq x y z
N MET A 1 -26.80 -23.35 12.17
CA MET A 1 -25.46 -22.75 12.22
C MET A 1 -25.23 -22.12 10.86
N THR A 2 -25.23 -20.80 10.76
CA THR A 2 -24.90 -20.10 9.51
C THR A 2 -23.46 -20.45 9.15
N ASN A 3 -23.28 -21.19 8.05
CA ASN A 3 -21.95 -21.57 7.57
C ASN A 3 -21.18 -20.29 7.23
N THR A 4 -20.28 -19.87 8.11
CA THR A 4 -19.54 -18.63 7.93
C THR A 4 -18.35 -18.92 7.02
N LYS A 5 -18.33 -18.35 5.81
CA LYS A 5 -17.22 -18.52 4.87
C LYS A 5 -15.89 -18.18 5.51
N LYS A 6 -14.86 -18.90 5.06
CA LYS A 6 -13.48 -18.69 5.46
C LYS A 6 -12.80 -17.64 4.59
N VAL A 7 -11.80 -16.97 5.14
CA VAL A 7 -11.01 -15.95 4.45
C VAL A 7 -10.40 -16.49 3.15
N LYS A 8 -9.86 -17.72 3.16
CA LYS A 8 -9.26 -18.35 1.98
C LYS A 8 -10.20 -18.53 0.79
N GLU A 9 -11.51 -18.50 1.02
CA GLU A 9 -12.52 -18.63 -0.04
C GLU A 9 -12.78 -17.30 -0.77
N LEU A 10 -12.39 -16.17 -0.16
CA LEU A 10 -12.61 -14.82 -0.71
C LEU A 10 -11.32 -14.10 -1.10
N MET A 11 -10.19 -14.47 -0.48
CA MET A 11 -8.93 -13.76 -0.70
C MET A 11 -8.47 -13.81 -2.15
N VAL A 12 -7.76 -12.77 -2.58
CA VAL A 12 -6.94 -12.81 -3.79
C VAL A 12 -5.66 -13.56 -3.46
N LYS A 13 -5.34 -14.61 -4.23
CA LYS A 13 -4.11 -15.39 -4.01
C LYS A 13 -2.88 -14.51 -4.22
N ILE A 14 -1.81 -14.81 -3.49
CA ILE A 14 -0.55 -14.07 -3.61
C ILE A 14 0.01 -14.08 -5.05
N THR A 15 -0.22 -15.15 -5.80
CA THR A 15 0.18 -15.26 -7.23
C THR A 15 -0.51 -14.25 -8.13
N ASP A 16 -1.71 -13.82 -7.74
CA ASP A 16 -2.59 -12.96 -8.54
C ASP A 16 -2.61 -11.53 -8.00
N TYR A 17 -1.90 -11.27 -6.88
CA TYR A 17 -1.83 -9.98 -6.22
C TYR A 17 -0.48 -9.29 -6.48
N PRO A 18 -0.45 -7.97 -6.79
CA PRO A 18 0.80 -7.25 -7.03
C PRO A 18 1.78 -7.32 -5.84
N HIS A 19 2.99 -7.78 -6.11
CA HIS A 19 4.06 -7.86 -5.13
C HIS A 19 5.43 -7.59 -5.76
N ILE A 20 6.34 -7.02 -4.98
CA ILE A 20 7.68 -6.62 -5.42
C ILE A 20 8.73 -6.89 -4.33
N PRO A 21 10.01 -7.06 -4.69
CA PRO A 21 11.08 -7.13 -3.70
C PRO A 21 11.42 -5.75 -3.11
N TYR A 22 11.93 -5.72 -1.88
CA TYR A 22 12.24 -4.48 -1.14
C TYR A 22 13.29 -3.59 -1.80
N TRP A 23 14.22 -4.18 -2.57
CA TRP A 23 15.29 -3.45 -3.27
C TRP A 23 14.83 -2.82 -4.59
N MET A 24 13.60 -3.09 -5.07
CA MET A 24 13.08 -2.46 -6.28
C MET A 24 13.09 -0.93 -6.12
N SER A 25 13.47 -0.20 -7.15
CA SER A 25 13.49 1.25 -7.09
C SER A 25 12.07 1.84 -7.03
N ILE A 26 11.92 3.00 -6.38
CA ILE A 26 10.67 3.76 -6.34
C ILE A 26 10.18 4.07 -7.77
N ARG A 27 11.09 4.40 -8.70
CA ARG A 27 10.78 4.63 -10.11
C ARG A 27 10.13 3.40 -10.75
N ASP A 28 10.74 2.24 -10.60
CA ASP A 28 10.25 1.02 -11.24
C ASP A 28 8.94 0.56 -10.60
N ALA A 29 8.76 0.78 -9.30
CA ALA A 29 7.49 0.57 -8.60
C ALA A 29 6.38 1.51 -9.10
N ILE A 30 6.68 2.80 -9.35
CA ILE A 30 5.73 3.74 -9.98
C ILE A 30 5.34 3.25 -11.37
N ALA A 31 6.32 2.82 -12.19
CA ALA A 31 6.05 2.31 -13.54
C ALA A 31 5.16 1.06 -13.52
N MET A 32 5.47 0.10 -12.64
CA MET A 32 4.66 -1.10 -12.44
C MET A 32 3.23 -0.76 -11.99
N MET A 33 3.08 0.10 -10.99
CA MET A 33 1.75 0.52 -10.52
C MET A 33 0.99 1.26 -11.63
N HIS A 34 1.65 2.12 -12.39
CA HIS A 34 1.03 2.79 -13.54
C HIS A 34 0.50 1.79 -14.57
N SER A 35 1.26 0.75 -14.91
CA SER A 35 0.81 -0.27 -15.87
C SER A 35 -0.27 -1.20 -15.33
N VAL A 36 -0.21 -1.58 -14.04
CA VAL A 36 -1.16 -2.52 -13.44
C VAL A 36 -2.55 -1.89 -13.22
N TYR A 37 -2.61 -0.58 -12.99
CA TYR A 37 -3.86 0.12 -12.69
C TYR A 37 -4.45 0.88 -13.90
N ASP A 38 -3.94 0.65 -15.11
CA ASP A 38 -4.54 1.20 -16.33
C ASP A 38 -5.75 0.34 -16.74
N LYS A 39 -6.93 0.81 -16.30
CA LYS A 39 -8.34 0.57 -16.70
C LYS A 39 -8.90 -0.84 -17.02
N GLU A 40 -8.13 -1.92 -17.15
CA GLU A 40 -8.67 -3.23 -17.57
C GLU A 40 -8.43 -4.41 -16.59
N SER A 41 -7.64 -4.23 -15.53
CA SER A 41 -7.13 -5.36 -14.72
C SER A 41 -8.05 -5.90 -13.62
N GLY A 42 -9.23 -5.30 -13.38
CA GLY A 42 -10.14 -5.72 -12.29
C GLY A 42 -9.59 -5.52 -10.86
N LEU A 43 -8.35 -5.03 -10.72
CA LEU A 43 -7.72 -4.62 -9.44
C LEU A 43 -8.01 -3.14 -9.09
N GLY A 44 -8.92 -2.50 -9.84
CA GLY A 44 -9.00 -1.06 -10.10
C GLY A 44 -9.18 -0.11 -8.91
N GLU A 45 -9.37 -0.58 -7.68
CA GLU A 45 -9.63 0.29 -6.54
C GLU A 45 -8.55 0.26 -5.46
N ASN A 46 -7.78 -0.84 -5.33
CA ASN A 46 -6.80 -0.97 -4.25
C ASN A 46 -5.37 -0.87 -4.78
N ARG A 47 -4.83 0.35 -4.76
CA ARG A 47 -3.47 0.73 -5.21
C ARG A 47 -2.40 0.39 -4.17
N MET A 48 -2.45 -0.83 -3.63
CA MET A 48 -1.46 -1.33 -2.68
C MET A 48 -0.67 -2.47 -3.32
N VAL A 49 0.63 -2.54 -3.02
CA VAL A 49 1.55 -3.57 -3.49
C VAL A 49 2.23 -4.17 -2.27
N LEU A 50 2.34 -5.49 -2.20
CA LEU A 50 3.06 -6.15 -1.11
C LEU A 50 4.57 -6.10 -1.37
N VAL A 51 5.35 -5.87 -0.32
CA VAL A 51 6.82 -5.79 -0.38
C VAL A 51 7.42 -6.94 0.40
N PHE A 52 8.32 -7.70 -0.24
CA PHE A 52 8.94 -8.90 0.33
C PHE A 52 10.47 -8.79 0.41
N ASP A 53 11.07 -9.51 1.35
CA ASP A 53 12.51 -9.73 1.45
C ASP A 53 13.02 -10.87 0.53
N GLU A 54 14.33 -11.18 0.56
CA GLU A 54 14.88 -12.30 -0.24
C GLU A 54 14.32 -13.67 0.17
N SER A 55 13.86 -13.80 1.42
CA SER A 55 13.30 -15.03 1.99
C SER A 55 11.79 -15.14 1.79
N TYR A 56 11.20 -14.24 0.99
CA TYR A 56 9.77 -14.13 0.75
C TYR A 56 8.96 -13.87 2.03
N GLN A 57 9.56 -13.18 3.00
CA GLN A 57 8.87 -12.65 4.17
C GLN A 57 8.28 -11.28 3.87
N LEU A 58 7.05 -11.06 4.34
CA LEU A 58 6.33 -9.81 4.11
C LEU A 58 6.93 -8.68 4.97
N MET A 59 7.51 -7.67 4.32
CA MET A 59 8.08 -6.51 4.99
C MET A 59 7.07 -5.39 5.21
N GLY A 60 6.09 -5.26 4.31
CA GLY A 60 5.16 -4.14 4.35
C GLY A 60 4.30 -4.02 3.11
N VAL A 61 3.57 -2.91 3.05
CA VAL A 61 2.79 -2.51 1.88
C VAL A 61 3.27 -1.18 1.33
N LEU A 62 3.24 -1.06 0.01
CA LEU A 62 3.51 0.16 -0.71
C LEU A 62 2.21 0.74 -1.25
N ARG A 63 1.93 2.02 -0.97
CA ARG A 63 0.77 2.76 -1.46
C ARG A 63 1.21 3.90 -2.37
N LEU A 64 0.28 4.45 -3.15
CA LEU A 64 0.54 5.65 -3.97
C LEU A 64 1.14 6.81 -3.14
N ARG A 65 0.61 7.03 -1.93
CA ARG A 65 1.14 8.04 -0.99
C ARG A 65 2.59 7.77 -0.59
N ASN A 66 2.97 6.51 -0.39
CA ASN A 66 4.34 6.15 -0.06
C ASN A 66 5.30 6.51 -1.18
N LEU A 67 4.92 6.23 -2.43
CA LEU A 67 5.72 6.57 -3.61
C LEU A 67 5.85 8.08 -3.81
N LEU A 68 4.76 8.84 -3.61
CA LEU A 68 4.78 10.30 -3.71
C LEU A 68 5.68 10.96 -2.66
N ILE A 69 5.62 10.49 -1.41
CA ILE A 69 6.55 10.93 -0.34
C ILE A 69 7.99 10.50 -0.67
N GLY A 70 8.15 9.32 -1.25
CA GLY A 70 9.44 8.77 -1.64
C GLY A 70 10.18 9.59 -2.67
N ILE A 71 9.47 10.17 -3.64
CA ILE A 71 10.05 11.05 -4.65
C ILE A 71 10.13 12.51 -4.20
N GLU A 72 9.57 12.86 -3.05
CA GLU A 72 9.61 14.23 -2.53
C GLU A 72 11.06 14.65 -2.26
N PRO A 73 11.54 15.73 -2.89
CA PRO A 73 12.87 16.26 -2.61
C PRO A 73 13.05 16.54 -1.12
N LYS A 74 14.16 16.08 -0.53
CA LYS A 74 14.41 16.16 0.92
C LYS A 74 14.22 17.55 1.52
N PHE A 75 14.47 18.62 0.76
CA PHE A 75 14.30 19.99 1.25
C PHE A 75 12.84 20.37 1.54
N LEU A 76 11.85 19.68 0.94
CA LEU A 76 10.43 19.91 1.22
C LEU A 76 9.91 19.12 2.44
N ARG A 77 10.67 18.13 2.91
CA ARG A 77 10.28 17.32 4.06
C ARG A 77 10.29 18.17 5.33
N LYS A 78 9.37 17.88 6.26
CA LYS A 78 9.21 18.61 7.53
C LYS A 78 10.25 18.24 8.61
N ASP A 79 11.27 17.44 8.30
CA ASP A 79 12.26 16.98 9.28
C ASP A 79 13.29 18.07 9.62
N GLU A 80 14.03 17.87 10.73
CA GLU A 80 14.93 18.87 11.34
C GLU A 80 16.13 19.31 10.48
N LYS A 81 16.27 18.78 9.25
CA LYS A 81 17.32 19.18 8.29
C LYS A 81 16.75 19.87 7.06
N SER A 82 15.48 20.24 7.07
CA SER A 82 14.93 21.11 6.04
C SER A 82 15.60 22.49 6.14
N PRO A 83 16.13 23.05 5.03
CA PRO A 83 16.61 24.43 5.01
C PRO A 83 15.48 25.45 5.31
N TYR A 84 14.23 24.99 5.45
CA TYR A 84 13.04 25.80 5.71
C TYR A 84 12.45 25.60 7.10
N GLN A 85 13.19 25.03 8.06
CA GLN A 85 12.75 24.83 9.46
C GLN A 85 12.34 26.14 10.19
N GLY A 86 12.58 27.31 9.58
CA GLY A 86 12.15 28.64 10.05
C GLY A 86 11.17 29.38 9.13
N LEU A 87 10.76 28.82 7.99
CA LEU A 87 9.71 29.42 7.17
C LEU A 87 8.37 29.17 7.85
N LYS A 88 7.76 30.25 8.36
CA LYS A 88 6.34 30.22 8.75
C LYS A 88 5.53 29.77 7.53
N HIS A 89 4.42 29.08 7.75
CA HIS A 89 3.47 28.55 6.75
C HIS A 89 2.93 29.57 5.70
N ALA A 90 3.49 30.78 5.61
CA ALA A 90 2.99 31.91 4.84
C ALA A 90 3.57 32.05 3.42
N ASP A 91 4.72 31.44 3.08
CA ASP A 91 5.32 31.58 1.74
C ASP A 91 5.18 30.33 0.86
N TYR A 92 3.98 29.75 0.83
CA TYR A 92 3.62 28.71 -0.14
C TYR A 92 3.87 29.16 -1.59
N ALA A 93 3.70 30.45 -1.89
CA ALA A 93 3.95 31.01 -3.21
C ALA A 93 5.44 30.99 -3.59
N GLY A 94 6.34 31.32 -2.65
CA GLY A 94 7.78 31.27 -2.87
C GLY A 94 8.30 29.83 -2.99
N LEU A 95 7.74 28.92 -2.21
CA LEU A 95 8.04 27.49 -2.32
C LEU A 95 7.49 26.88 -3.61
N SER A 96 6.31 27.31 -4.09
CA SER A 96 5.73 26.84 -5.37
C SER A 96 6.68 27.11 -6.55
N ALA A 97 7.26 28.31 -6.62
CA ALA A 97 8.20 28.67 -7.69
C ALA A 97 9.48 27.79 -7.67
N LEU A 98 9.98 27.43 -6.48
CA LEU A 98 11.14 26.54 -6.33
C LEU A 98 10.80 25.09 -6.67
N VAL A 99 9.59 24.63 -6.30
CA VAL A 99 9.04 23.32 -6.69
C VAL A 99 8.95 23.25 -8.22
N GLU A 100 8.35 24.23 -8.88
CA GLU A 100 8.21 24.24 -10.34
C GLU A 100 9.54 24.10 -11.10
N GLY A 101 10.62 24.73 -10.62
CA GLY A 101 11.92 24.70 -11.30
C GLY A 101 12.83 23.49 -10.98
N THR A 102 12.68 22.85 -9.81
CA THR A 102 13.63 21.82 -9.32
C THR A 102 13.03 20.44 -9.09
N PHE A 103 11.70 20.35 -9.04
CA PHE A 103 10.98 19.12 -8.72
C PHE A 103 11.31 17.99 -9.70
N THR A 104 11.36 18.25 -11.01
CA THR A 104 11.57 17.19 -12.00
C THR A 104 12.92 16.46 -11.84
N SER A 105 14.01 17.20 -11.63
CA SER A 105 15.36 16.61 -11.55
C SER A 105 15.60 15.91 -10.21
N LYS A 106 15.15 16.52 -9.11
CA LYS A 106 15.33 15.96 -7.76
C LYS A 106 14.39 14.79 -7.46
N CYS A 107 13.18 14.78 -8.03
CA CYS A 107 12.30 13.60 -7.98
C CYS A 107 12.94 12.38 -8.66
N LYS A 108 13.69 12.56 -9.75
CA LYS A 108 14.39 11.44 -10.42
C LYS A 108 15.50 10.84 -9.56
N GLU A 109 16.26 11.67 -8.83
CA GLU A 109 17.28 11.21 -7.90
C GLU A 109 16.67 10.41 -6.74
N GLU A 110 15.61 10.95 -6.12
CA GLU A 110 14.90 10.28 -5.03
C GLU A 110 14.22 8.98 -5.51
N ALA A 111 13.69 8.95 -6.73
CA ALA A 111 13.05 7.77 -7.32
C ALA A 111 14.02 6.60 -7.58
N ALA A 112 15.34 6.82 -7.58
CA ALA A 112 16.33 5.75 -7.75
C ALA A 112 16.53 4.91 -6.47
N LYS A 113 16.02 5.37 -5.33
CA LYS A 113 16.15 4.67 -4.04
C LYS A 113 15.22 3.46 -3.93
N PRO A 114 15.54 2.49 -3.06
CA PRO A 114 14.72 1.31 -2.87
C PRO A 114 13.38 1.63 -2.19
N VAL A 115 12.33 0.89 -2.54
CA VAL A 115 10.99 1.00 -1.93
C VAL A 115 10.98 0.70 -0.43
N SER A 116 12.00 -0.01 0.06
CA SER A 116 12.19 -0.27 1.49
C SER A 116 12.31 0.99 2.35
N GLU A 117 12.69 2.13 1.77
CA GLU A 117 12.77 3.41 2.51
C GLU A 117 11.40 4.04 2.77
N VAL A 118 10.36 3.59 2.07
CA VAL A 118 9.05 4.28 2.05
C VAL A 118 7.88 3.37 2.35
N LEU A 119 8.11 2.08 2.62
CA LEU A 119 7.06 1.11 2.93
C LEU A 119 6.25 1.51 4.16
N THR A 120 4.99 1.07 4.20
CA THR A 120 4.17 1.11 5.42
C THR A 120 4.24 -0.26 6.08
N PRO A 121 4.54 -0.34 7.39
CA PRO A 121 4.48 -1.60 8.13
C PRO A 121 3.10 -2.24 8.06
N ILE A 122 3.06 -3.58 8.14
CA ILE A 122 1.81 -4.32 8.29
C ILE A 122 1.29 -4.12 9.72
N ILE A 123 0.06 -3.62 9.85
CA ILE A 123 -0.55 -3.32 11.16
C ILE A 123 -1.46 -4.45 11.67
N ALA A 124 -1.92 -5.33 10.78
CA ALA A 124 -2.70 -6.51 11.13
C ALA A 124 -2.59 -7.58 10.03
N THR A 125 -2.81 -8.84 10.41
CA THR A 125 -2.93 -9.99 9.51
C THR A 125 -4.11 -10.87 9.96
N VAL A 126 -4.56 -11.76 9.09
CA VAL A 126 -5.60 -12.76 9.41
C VAL A 126 -5.16 -14.15 8.97
N ASP A 127 -5.69 -15.21 9.59
CA ASP A 127 -5.43 -16.59 9.17
C ASP A 127 -6.35 -16.99 8.01
N ALA A 128 -5.86 -17.81 7.08
CA ALA A 128 -6.61 -18.34 5.96
C ALA A 128 -7.90 -19.08 6.38
N ASN A 129 -7.93 -19.66 7.58
CA ASN A 129 -9.07 -20.38 8.16
C ASN A 129 -9.91 -19.54 9.12
N ASP A 130 -9.60 -18.25 9.29
CA ASP A 130 -10.49 -17.32 9.99
C ASP A 130 -11.81 -17.14 9.25
N SER A 131 -12.86 -16.79 9.99
CA SER A 131 -14.13 -16.42 9.37
C SER A 131 -14.05 -15.04 8.72
N VAL A 132 -14.81 -14.82 7.64
CA VAL A 132 -14.94 -13.50 7.02
C VAL A 132 -15.42 -12.44 8.01
N SER A 133 -16.29 -12.81 8.96
CA SER A 133 -16.75 -11.91 10.03
C SER A 133 -15.63 -11.47 10.98
N LYS A 134 -14.71 -12.38 11.35
CA LYS A 134 -13.54 -12.04 12.17
C LYS A 134 -12.60 -11.12 11.40
N ALA A 135 -12.37 -11.40 10.12
CA ALA A 135 -11.55 -10.55 9.29
C ALA A 135 -12.15 -9.14 9.14
N ALA A 136 -13.46 -9.04 8.89
CA ALA A 136 -14.19 -7.78 8.85
C ALA A 136 -14.02 -6.98 10.15
N PHE A 137 -14.18 -7.63 11.31
CA PHE A 137 -13.96 -7.00 12.61
C PHE A 137 -12.55 -6.44 12.75
N ILE A 138 -11.51 -7.23 12.42
CA ILE A 138 -10.11 -6.79 12.49
C ILE A 138 -9.86 -5.60 11.56
N MET A 139 -10.37 -5.65 10.33
CA MET A 139 -10.20 -4.59 9.34
C MET A 139 -10.86 -3.28 9.79
N LEU A 140 -12.04 -3.34 10.41
CA LEU A 140 -12.74 -2.19 10.96
C LEU A 140 -12.02 -1.61 12.20
N GLN A 141 -11.53 -2.46 13.11
CA GLN A 141 -10.80 -2.00 14.29
C GLN A 141 -9.46 -1.36 13.95
N ALA A 142 -8.78 -1.87 12.93
CA ALA A 142 -7.49 -1.37 12.48
C ALA A 142 -7.61 -0.21 11.46
N ASP A 143 -8.82 0.16 11.04
CA ASP A 143 -9.10 1.15 9.98
C ASP A 143 -8.32 0.86 8.68
N ILE A 144 -8.39 -0.38 8.21
CA ILE A 144 -7.70 -0.85 7.01
C ILE A 144 -8.66 -1.43 5.98
N ASN A 145 -8.40 -1.11 4.70
CA ASN A 145 -9.17 -1.64 3.57
C ASN A 145 -8.55 -2.90 2.95
N LEU A 146 -7.46 -3.38 3.52
CA LEU A 146 -6.68 -4.49 3.02
C LEU A 146 -5.97 -5.17 4.18
N VAL A 147 -6.02 -6.50 4.23
CA VAL A 147 -5.31 -7.29 5.24
C VAL A 147 -4.58 -8.48 4.58
N PRO A 148 -3.27 -8.66 4.82
CA PRO A 148 -2.56 -9.86 4.41
C PRO A 148 -3.13 -11.11 5.09
N VAL A 149 -3.27 -12.17 4.31
CA VAL A 149 -3.77 -13.48 4.77
C VAL A 149 -2.59 -14.43 4.92
N MET A 150 -2.45 -15.01 6.10
CA MET A 150 -1.41 -15.96 6.46
C MET A 150 -1.94 -17.39 6.37
N ASP A 151 -1.12 -18.32 5.89
CA ASP A 151 -1.30 -19.76 6.03
C ASP A 151 -0.05 -20.32 6.71
N GLY A 152 -0.14 -20.51 8.03
CA GLY A 152 1.03 -20.67 8.89
C GLY A 152 1.94 -19.43 8.83
N ASP A 153 3.21 -19.64 8.49
CA ASP A 153 4.23 -18.57 8.45
C ASP A 153 4.36 -17.89 7.08
N LYS A 154 3.48 -18.20 6.12
CA LYS A 154 3.56 -17.68 4.75
C LYS A 154 2.36 -16.82 4.40
N VAL A 155 2.58 -15.79 3.61
CA VAL A 155 1.49 -15.01 3.00
C VAL A 155 0.84 -15.86 1.90
N ALA A 156 -0.41 -16.23 2.11
CA ALA A 156 -1.21 -16.98 1.14
C ALA A 156 -1.92 -16.05 0.15
N GLY A 157 -2.20 -14.81 0.56
CA GLY A 157 -2.92 -13.86 -0.26
C GLY A 157 -3.31 -12.59 0.48
N VAL A 158 -4.30 -11.90 -0.07
CA VAL A 158 -4.78 -10.62 0.42
C VAL A 158 -6.30 -10.63 0.43
N LEU A 159 -6.89 -10.21 1.55
CA LEU A 159 -8.32 -9.95 1.64
C LEU A 159 -8.57 -8.45 1.52
N ARG A 160 -9.45 -8.05 0.60
CA ARG A 160 -9.83 -6.64 0.37
C ARG A 160 -11.17 -6.35 1.02
N MET A 161 -11.35 -5.11 1.50
CA MET A 161 -12.62 -4.68 2.10
C MET A 161 -13.78 -4.80 1.12
N SER A 162 -13.55 -4.58 -0.18
CA SER A 162 -14.56 -4.79 -1.23
C SER A 162 -15.05 -6.23 -1.30
N ASP A 163 -14.16 -7.22 -1.14
CA ASP A 163 -14.53 -8.64 -1.16
C ASP A 163 -15.37 -9.00 0.07
N VAL A 164 -14.96 -8.49 1.23
CA VAL A 164 -15.71 -8.63 2.49
C VAL A 164 -17.08 -7.98 2.38
N PHE A 165 -17.14 -6.74 1.90
CA PHE A 165 -18.39 -5.99 1.72
C PHE A 165 -19.35 -6.75 0.81
N ASN A 166 -18.89 -7.18 -0.37
CA ASN A 166 -19.69 -7.94 -1.33
C ASN A 166 -20.24 -9.24 -0.74
N GLU A 167 -19.49 -9.92 0.14
CA GLU A 167 -19.98 -11.12 0.81
C GLU A 167 -21.01 -10.79 1.90
N LEU A 168 -20.77 -9.76 2.71
CA LEU A 168 -21.71 -9.35 3.75
C LEU A 168 -23.01 -8.77 3.17
N THR A 169 -22.96 -8.14 1.98
CA THR A 169 -24.15 -7.67 1.27
C THR A 169 -25.14 -8.81 1.00
N LYS A 170 -24.66 -10.02 0.70
CA LYS A 170 -25.53 -11.19 0.48
C LYS A 170 -26.35 -11.52 1.73
N ILE A 171 -25.76 -11.36 2.92
CA ILE A 171 -26.43 -11.60 4.19
C ILE A 171 -27.48 -10.52 4.51
N VAL A 172 -27.25 -9.29 4.08
CA VAL A 172 -28.11 -8.13 4.40
C VAL A 172 -29.26 -7.97 3.42
N ILE A 173 -29.06 -8.33 2.15
CA ILE A 173 -30.06 -8.16 1.09
C ILE A 173 -30.93 -9.43 0.88
N GLU A 174 -30.46 -10.61 1.29
CA GLU A 174 -31.28 -11.84 1.37
C GLU A 174 -32.35 -11.74 2.49
#